data_AF-A0A9P6WVW8-F1
#
_entry.id   AF-A0A9P6WVW8-F1
#
_cell.length_a   1.000
_cell.length_b   1.000
_cell.length_c   1.000
_cell.angle_alpha   90.00
_cell.angle_beta   90.00
_cell.angle_gamma   90.00
#
_symmetry.space_group_name_H-M   'P 1'
#
loop_
_entity.id
_entity.type
_entity.pdbx_description
1 polymer ?
#
loop_
_entity_poly.entity_id
_entity_poly.type
_entity_poly.pdbx_seq_one_letter_code
_entity_poly.pdbx_strand_id
1 'polypeptide(L)'
;MATMNALSSIGVNPSGFSKLLCSRFYAQIVRPQMEYGIAINCFNHTQLKTLEEAQNKCIRKIYGASGNTSTKVMLHLAKLPTMKERIAILQAQFLFRSLSLPEDTLLYLLMPHIQYTRGHQWYRLSKTALWRLMPLTIADLDARGFRAIKKNFLHSNLEKQIQGKNSKLLSSCRPTITLDPVLWLPMTHEERSRCLRWRLGWLPGGAPKPCPRHPNNNLSRRHAISCLNTHRRLCMPETIADPISFLLNMLPTRAFVSSSIALSWTWRWPVICSILHELDQLQHYTTIPCKTPHGQKLIEWLRQFN
;
A
#
# COMPACT_ATOMS: atom_id res chain seq x y z
N MET A 1 7.21 -7.14 -18.59
CA MET A 1 7.90 -5.82 -18.57
C MET A 1 7.55 -4.94 -19.75
N ALA A 2 7.41 -5.48 -20.98
CA ALA A 2 7.03 -4.71 -22.17
C ALA A 2 5.78 -3.84 -21.97
N THR A 3 4.69 -4.41 -21.43
CA THR A 3 3.45 -3.69 -21.11
C THR A 3 3.69 -2.52 -20.16
N MET A 4 4.49 -2.71 -19.10
CA MET A 4 4.81 -1.63 -18.17
C MET A 4 5.64 -0.53 -18.84
N ASN A 5 6.48 -0.86 -19.82
CA ASN A 5 7.25 0.13 -20.59
C ASN A 5 6.34 0.92 -21.53
N ALA A 6 5.43 0.28 -22.23
CA ALA A 6 4.40 0.96 -23.04
C ALA A 6 3.49 1.85 -22.16
N LEU A 7 3.09 1.38 -20.98
CA LEU A 7 2.35 2.22 -20.05
C LEU A 7 3.16 3.43 -19.58
N SER A 8 4.47 3.29 -19.43
CA SER A 8 5.33 4.42 -19.03
C SER A 8 5.47 5.49 -20.12
N SER A 9 5.39 5.11 -21.40
CA SER A 9 5.44 6.09 -22.51
C SER A 9 4.15 6.92 -22.59
N ILE A 10 3.01 6.40 -22.12
CA ILE A 10 1.75 7.14 -22.05
C ILE A 10 1.51 7.85 -20.71
N GLY A 11 2.51 7.88 -19.82
CA GLY A 11 2.43 8.63 -18.56
C GLY A 11 2.28 7.81 -17.27
N VAL A 12 2.34 6.47 -17.31
CA VAL A 12 2.45 5.64 -16.08
C VAL A 12 3.89 5.66 -15.56
N ASN A 13 4.35 6.85 -15.20
CA ASN A 13 5.69 7.14 -14.73
C ASN A 13 5.63 8.21 -13.61
N PRO A 14 6.76 8.54 -12.95
CA PRO A 14 6.72 9.43 -11.81
C PRO A 14 6.26 10.86 -12.04
N SER A 15 6.36 11.37 -13.27
CA SER A 15 6.00 12.74 -13.65
C SER A 15 4.66 12.84 -14.40
N GLY A 16 4.07 11.71 -14.80
CA GLY A 16 2.80 11.66 -15.52
C GLY A 16 1.60 11.50 -14.59
N PHE A 17 0.89 10.40 -14.71
CA PHE A 17 -0.32 10.12 -13.94
C PHE A 17 -0.06 10.00 -12.43
N SER A 18 -1.11 10.26 -11.65
CA SER A 18 -1.05 10.09 -10.20
C SER A 18 -0.65 8.67 -9.81
N LYS A 19 0.06 8.53 -8.68
CA LYS A 19 0.48 7.21 -8.16
C LYS A 19 -0.71 6.26 -7.95
N LEU A 20 -1.87 6.81 -7.60
CA LEU A 20 -3.11 6.04 -7.49
C LEU A 20 -3.54 5.46 -8.84
N LEU A 21 -3.64 6.30 -9.87
CA LEU A 21 -4.05 5.87 -11.20
C LEU A 21 -3.05 4.88 -11.78
N CYS A 22 -1.75 5.15 -11.65
CA CYS A 22 -0.69 4.23 -12.04
C CYS A 22 -0.80 2.86 -11.34
N SER A 23 -1.10 2.84 -10.02
CA SER A 23 -1.31 1.59 -9.28
C SER A 23 -2.54 0.81 -9.77
N ARG A 24 -3.61 1.52 -10.18
CA ARG A 24 -4.81 0.93 -10.77
C ARG A 24 -4.52 0.35 -12.15
N PHE A 25 -3.80 1.06 -13.03
CA PHE A 25 -3.37 0.53 -14.32
C PHE A 25 -2.51 -0.72 -14.16
N TYR A 26 -1.57 -0.73 -13.21
CA TYR A 26 -0.83 -1.95 -12.90
C TYR A 26 -1.78 -3.08 -12.49
N ALA A 27 -2.71 -2.84 -11.55
CA ALA A 27 -3.62 -3.86 -11.05
C ALA A 27 -4.60 -4.40 -12.10
N GLN A 28 -4.97 -3.59 -13.10
CA GLN A 28 -5.98 -3.90 -14.11
C GLN A 28 -5.40 -4.38 -15.44
N ILE A 29 -4.17 -3.99 -15.79
CA ILE A 29 -3.57 -4.27 -17.11
C ILE A 29 -2.34 -5.17 -16.98
N VAL A 30 -1.38 -4.79 -16.13
CA VAL A 30 -0.08 -5.48 -16.03
C VAL A 30 -0.19 -6.74 -15.18
N ARG A 31 -0.83 -6.65 -14.02
CA ARG A 31 -0.92 -7.76 -13.07
C ARG A 31 -1.69 -8.96 -13.63
N PRO A 32 -2.82 -8.81 -14.36
CA PRO A 32 -3.51 -9.95 -14.97
C PRO A 32 -2.64 -10.79 -15.90
N GLN A 33 -1.69 -10.17 -16.63
CA GLN A 33 -0.75 -10.89 -17.48
C GLN A 33 0.17 -11.83 -16.67
N MET A 34 0.57 -11.41 -15.46
CA MET A 34 1.35 -12.25 -14.55
C MET A 34 0.49 -13.30 -13.84
N GLU A 35 -0.83 -13.06 -13.72
CA GLU A 35 -1.78 -13.93 -13.04
C GLU A 35 -2.36 -15.03 -13.93
N TYR A 36 -2.09 -14.98 -15.23
CA TYR A 36 -2.55 -15.99 -16.17
C TYR A 36 -2.08 -17.39 -15.75
N GLY A 37 -3.03 -18.32 -15.60
CA GLY A 37 -2.76 -19.68 -15.16
C GLY A 37 -2.38 -19.84 -13.67
N ILE A 38 -2.23 -18.77 -12.88
CA ILE A 38 -1.86 -18.90 -11.46
C ILE A 38 -2.88 -19.70 -10.65
N ALA A 39 -4.17 -19.52 -10.96
CA ALA A 39 -5.27 -20.10 -10.20
C ALA A 39 -5.25 -21.64 -10.19
N ILE A 40 -4.69 -22.26 -11.23
CA ILE A 40 -4.68 -23.72 -11.42
C ILE A 40 -3.29 -24.34 -11.28
N ASN A 41 -2.23 -23.56 -11.09
CA ASN A 41 -0.85 -24.06 -11.06
C ASN A 41 -0.23 -23.98 -9.67
N CYS A 42 0.70 -24.89 -9.37
CA CYS A 42 1.55 -24.84 -8.20
C CYS A 42 2.87 -24.16 -8.56
N PHE A 43 3.42 -23.40 -7.62
CA PHE A 43 4.66 -22.64 -7.84
C PHE A 43 5.72 -23.12 -6.86
N ASN A 44 6.92 -23.36 -7.38
CA ASN A 44 8.09 -23.52 -6.54
C ASN A 44 8.59 -22.14 -6.06
N HIS A 45 9.55 -22.15 -5.14
CA HIS A 45 10.09 -20.93 -4.53
C HIS A 45 10.72 -19.98 -5.58
N THR A 46 11.42 -20.52 -6.58
CA THR A 46 12.09 -19.72 -7.61
C THR A 46 11.09 -18.99 -8.49
N GLN A 47 10.05 -19.68 -8.96
CA GLN A 47 8.99 -19.07 -9.77
C GLN A 47 8.23 -18.00 -8.99
N LEU A 48 7.93 -18.26 -7.71
CA LEU A 48 7.32 -17.27 -6.82
C LEU A 48 8.19 -16.02 -6.71
N LYS A 49 9.50 -16.21 -6.50
CA LYS A 49 10.47 -15.11 -6.37
C LYS A 49 10.52 -14.27 -7.66
N THR A 50 10.52 -14.89 -8.83
CA THR A 50 10.48 -14.19 -10.12
C THR A 50 9.21 -13.34 -10.28
N LEU A 51 8.04 -13.85 -9.87
CA LEU A 51 6.80 -13.09 -9.91
C LEU A 51 6.83 -11.88 -8.94
N GLU A 52 7.32 -12.09 -7.72
CA GLU A 52 7.52 -11.01 -6.74
C GLU A 52 8.48 -9.94 -7.27
N GLU A 53 9.60 -10.33 -7.88
CA GLU A 53 10.56 -9.39 -8.48
C GLU A 53 9.93 -8.60 -9.63
N ALA A 54 9.13 -9.24 -10.48
CA ALA A 54 8.40 -8.58 -11.56
C ALA A 54 7.39 -7.55 -11.03
N GLN A 55 6.59 -7.91 -10.01
CA GLN A 55 5.72 -6.96 -9.31
C GLN A 55 6.55 -5.81 -8.73
N ASN A 56 7.62 -6.11 -8.00
CA ASN A 56 8.44 -5.11 -7.33
C ASN A 56 9.05 -4.11 -8.30
N LYS A 57 9.50 -4.56 -9.47
CA LYS A 57 10.00 -3.69 -10.54
C LYS A 57 8.92 -2.74 -11.06
N CYS A 58 7.70 -3.23 -11.27
CA CYS A 58 6.57 -2.38 -11.71
C CYS A 58 6.21 -1.33 -10.64
N ILE A 59 6.09 -1.74 -9.38
CA ILE A 59 5.74 -0.85 -8.27
C ILE A 59 6.82 0.21 -8.05
N ARG A 60 8.10 -0.15 -8.07
CA ARG A 60 9.20 0.83 -8.00
C ARG A 60 9.13 1.85 -9.12
N LYS A 61 8.83 1.40 -10.34
CA LYS A 61 8.69 2.31 -11.50
C LYS A 61 7.53 3.30 -11.32
N ILE A 62 6.38 2.85 -10.80
CA ILE A 62 5.25 3.72 -10.49
C ILE A 62 5.66 4.81 -9.49
N TYR A 63 6.39 4.43 -8.44
CA TYR A 63 6.78 5.38 -7.39
C TYR A 63 8.03 6.19 -7.72
N GLY A 64 8.80 5.82 -8.73
CA GLY A 64 10.10 6.45 -9.05
C GLY A 64 11.19 6.04 -8.05
N ALA A 65 11.07 4.84 -7.48
CA ALA A 65 11.98 4.34 -6.46
C ALA A 65 13.23 3.70 -7.09
N SER A 66 14.35 3.76 -6.36
CA SER A 66 15.56 3.03 -6.74
C SER A 66 15.35 1.51 -6.68
N GLY A 67 16.17 0.77 -7.42
CA GLY A 67 16.09 -0.70 -7.52
C GLY A 67 16.12 -1.44 -6.18
N ASN A 68 16.79 -0.86 -5.17
CA ASN A 68 16.98 -1.47 -3.85
C ASN A 68 15.90 -1.07 -2.84
N THR A 69 14.99 -0.17 -3.20
CA THR A 69 13.95 0.28 -2.27
C THR A 69 12.94 -0.85 -2.01
N SER A 70 12.60 -1.03 -0.74
CA SER A 70 11.51 -1.95 -0.35
C SER A 70 10.17 -1.47 -0.90
N THR A 71 9.40 -2.40 -1.45
CA THR A 71 8.08 -2.14 -2.04
C THR A 71 6.93 -2.36 -1.07
N LYS A 72 7.20 -2.90 0.14
CA LYS A 72 6.17 -3.25 1.13
C LYS A 72 5.25 -2.08 1.45
N VAL A 73 5.83 -0.90 1.70
CA VAL A 73 5.07 0.32 1.99
C VAL A 73 4.27 0.77 0.75
N MET A 74 4.86 0.71 -0.45
CA MET A 74 4.18 1.10 -1.69
C MET A 74 2.96 0.23 -2.00
N LEU A 75 3.11 -1.09 -1.81
CA LEU A 75 2.03 -2.07 -1.92
C LEU A 75 0.94 -1.79 -0.89
N HIS A 76 1.33 -1.57 0.37
CA HIS A 76 0.40 -1.28 1.46
C HIS A 76 -0.40 0.02 1.20
N LEU A 77 0.26 1.12 0.83
CA LEU A 77 -0.39 2.39 0.51
C LEU A 77 -1.43 2.24 -0.60
N ALA A 78 -1.09 1.49 -1.65
CA ALA A 78 -1.96 1.26 -2.80
C ALA A 78 -3.01 0.15 -2.60
N LYS A 79 -3.09 -0.47 -1.41
CA LYS A 79 -3.95 -1.63 -1.13
C LYS A 79 -3.70 -2.79 -2.11
N LEU A 80 -2.43 -3.04 -2.45
CA LEU A 80 -2.02 -4.11 -3.35
C LEU A 80 -1.44 -5.28 -2.53
N PRO A 81 -1.94 -6.51 -2.72
CA PRO A 81 -1.31 -7.70 -2.15
C PRO A 81 -0.01 -8.05 -2.88
N THR A 82 0.85 -8.77 -2.18
CA THR A 82 2.05 -9.43 -2.75
C THR A 82 1.65 -10.50 -3.77
N MET A 83 2.58 -10.95 -4.62
CA MET A 83 2.29 -12.04 -5.55
C MET A 83 2.02 -13.37 -4.82
N LYS A 84 2.69 -13.62 -3.70
CA LYS A 84 2.42 -14.76 -2.81
C LYS A 84 0.98 -14.76 -2.29
N GLU A 85 0.49 -13.61 -1.84
CA GLU A 85 -0.91 -13.47 -1.42
C GLU A 85 -1.87 -13.61 -2.61
N ARG A 86 -1.54 -13.07 -3.78
CA ARG A 86 -2.36 -13.22 -4.99
C ARG A 86 -2.49 -14.68 -5.41
N ILE A 87 -1.40 -15.44 -5.38
CA ILE A 87 -1.42 -16.88 -5.69
C ILE A 87 -2.36 -17.60 -4.74
N ALA A 88 -2.21 -17.42 -3.43
CA ALA A 88 -3.09 -18.03 -2.44
C ALA A 88 -4.57 -17.65 -2.64
N ILE A 89 -4.85 -16.37 -2.95
CA ILE A 89 -6.21 -15.89 -3.23
C ILE A 89 -6.79 -16.54 -4.48
N LEU A 90 -6.06 -16.53 -5.60
CA LEU A 90 -6.55 -17.04 -6.88
C LEU A 90 -6.77 -18.55 -6.83
N GLN A 91 -5.86 -19.30 -6.21
CA GLN A 91 -6.00 -20.74 -6.02
C GLN A 91 -7.20 -21.07 -5.12
N ALA A 92 -7.36 -20.36 -3.99
CA ALA A 92 -8.53 -20.56 -3.13
C ALA A 92 -9.83 -20.17 -3.83
N GLN A 93 -9.85 -19.13 -4.68
CA GLN A 93 -11.02 -18.77 -5.47
C GLN A 93 -11.36 -19.83 -6.51
N PHE A 94 -10.36 -20.43 -7.17
CA PHE A 94 -10.58 -21.53 -8.10
C PHE A 94 -11.16 -22.76 -7.38
N LEU A 95 -10.56 -23.17 -6.26
CA LEU A 95 -11.05 -24.29 -5.46
C LEU A 95 -12.48 -24.05 -4.95
N PHE A 96 -12.76 -22.84 -4.44
CA PHE A 96 -14.11 -22.47 -3.98
C PHE A 96 -15.13 -22.59 -5.11
N ARG A 97 -14.80 -22.03 -6.30
CA ARG A 97 -15.68 -22.12 -7.47
C ARG A 97 -15.90 -23.56 -7.92
N SER A 98 -14.87 -24.40 -7.91
CA SER A 98 -14.98 -25.81 -8.35
C SER A 98 -15.98 -26.63 -7.53
N LEU A 99 -16.30 -26.18 -6.30
CA LEU A 99 -17.27 -26.82 -5.41
C LEU A 99 -18.68 -26.25 -5.52
N SER A 100 -18.83 -25.11 -6.18
CA SER A 100 -20.10 -24.42 -6.37
C SER A 100 -20.53 -24.37 -7.84
N LEU A 101 -19.97 -25.26 -8.68
CA LEU A 101 -20.33 -25.36 -10.08
C LEU A 101 -21.67 -26.12 -10.23
N PRO A 102 -22.46 -25.80 -11.26
CA PRO A 102 -23.61 -26.61 -11.66
C PRO A 102 -23.25 -28.07 -11.94
N GLU A 103 -24.20 -28.97 -11.71
CA GLU A 103 -23.97 -30.42 -11.77
C GLU A 103 -23.64 -30.96 -13.16
N ASP A 104 -24.07 -30.24 -14.19
CA ASP A 104 -23.85 -30.54 -15.62
C ASP A 104 -22.46 -30.12 -16.11
N THR A 105 -21.66 -29.44 -15.29
CA THR A 105 -20.29 -29.08 -15.68
C THR A 105 -19.36 -30.27 -15.62
N LEU A 106 -18.48 -30.41 -16.62
CA LEU A 106 -17.47 -31.46 -16.67
C LEU A 106 -16.63 -31.51 -15.38
N LEU A 107 -16.25 -30.35 -14.84
CA LEU A 107 -15.45 -30.31 -13.63
C LEU A 107 -16.22 -30.87 -12.43
N TYR A 108 -17.53 -30.57 -12.28
CA TYR A 108 -18.38 -31.13 -11.23
C TYR A 108 -18.42 -32.66 -11.30
N LEU A 109 -18.69 -33.21 -12.49
CA LEU A 109 -18.73 -34.65 -12.71
C LEU A 109 -17.40 -35.35 -12.36
N LEU A 110 -16.27 -34.67 -12.60
CA LEU A 110 -14.95 -35.19 -12.30
C LEU A 110 -14.49 -34.97 -10.84
N MET A 111 -15.18 -34.12 -10.06
CA MET A 111 -14.77 -33.79 -8.69
C MET A 111 -14.55 -35.00 -7.79
N PRO A 112 -15.44 -36.03 -7.77
CA PRO A 112 -15.25 -37.21 -6.92
C PRO A 112 -13.92 -37.96 -7.21
N HIS A 113 -13.47 -37.93 -8.47
CA HIS A 113 -12.22 -38.58 -8.90
C HIS A 113 -10.99 -37.67 -8.68
N ILE A 114 -11.18 -36.36 -8.67
CA ILE A 114 -10.11 -35.38 -8.61
C ILE A 114 -9.72 -35.00 -7.17
N GLN A 115 -10.69 -34.87 -6.27
CA GLN A 115 -10.47 -34.32 -4.92
C GLN A 115 -9.53 -35.19 -4.08
N TYR A 116 -9.67 -36.50 -4.19
CA TYR A 116 -8.99 -37.48 -3.33
C TYR A 116 -7.76 -38.11 -3.99
N THR A 117 -7.53 -37.86 -5.28
CA THR A 117 -6.38 -38.42 -6.01
C THR A 117 -5.10 -37.70 -5.59
N ARG A 118 -4.29 -38.41 -4.80
CA ARG A 118 -2.95 -37.98 -4.40
C ARG A 118 -2.10 -37.77 -5.67
N GLY A 119 -1.73 -36.52 -5.92
CA GLY A 119 -0.93 -36.14 -7.10
C GLY A 119 -1.68 -35.24 -8.07
N HIS A 120 -3.02 -35.24 -8.05
CA HIS A 120 -3.81 -34.33 -8.87
C HIS A 120 -3.62 -32.87 -8.43
N GLN A 121 -3.67 -31.97 -9.40
CA GLN A 121 -3.39 -30.55 -9.20
C GLN A 121 -4.35 -29.90 -8.19
N TRP A 122 -5.65 -30.24 -8.24
CA TRP A 122 -6.64 -29.80 -7.25
C TRP A 122 -6.22 -30.15 -5.81
N TYR A 123 -5.80 -31.39 -5.56
CA TYR A 123 -5.34 -31.84 -4.25
C TYR A 123 -4.10 -31.07 -3.79
N ARG A 124 -3.17 -30.75 -4.69
CA ARG A 124 -1.99 -29.95 -4.35
C ARG A 124 -2.37 -28.52 -3.98
N LEU A 125 -3.30 -27.91 -4.72
CA LEU A 125 -3.80 -26.56 -4.47
C LEU A 125 -4.56 -26.46 -3.13
N SER A 126 -5.28 -27.51 -2.72
CA SER A 126 -5.97 -27.53 -1.42
C SER A 126 -5.02 -27.48 -0.22
N LYS A 127 -3.71 -27.69 -0.44
CA LYS A 127 -2.68 -27.54 0.60
C LYS A 127 -2.18 -26.11 0.77
N THR A 128 -2.72 -25.13 0.04
CA THR A 128 -2.29 -23.73 0.11
C THR A 128 -2.76 -23.04 1.39
N ALA A 129 -2.02 -22.01 1.83
CA ALA A 129 -2.22 -21.40 3.16
C ALA A 129 -3.62 -20.81 3.37
N LEU A 130 -4.20 -20.17 2.35
CA LEU A 130 -5.55 -19.61 2.47
C LEU A 130 -6.62 -20.70 2.45
N TRP A 131 -6.47 -21.74 1.62
CA TRP A 131 -7.46 -22.81 1.54
C TRP A 131 -7.56 -23.61 2.84
N ARG A 132 -6.43 -23.82 3.53
CA ARG A 132 -6.40 -24.50 4.84
C ARG A 132 -7.19 -23.77 5.94
N LEU A 133 -7.56 -22.50 5.73
CA LEU A 133 -8.39 -21.74 6.66
C LEU A 133 -9.89 -21.91 6.38
N MET A 134 -10.27 -22.59 5.31
CA MET A 134 -11.67 -22.85 4.98
C MET A 134 -12.24 -23.93 5.92
N PRO A 135 -13.52 -23.83 6.31
CA PRO A 135 -14.19 -24.85 7.11
C PRO A 135 -14.21 -26.20 6.37
N LEU A 136 -14.25 -27.30 7.14
CA LEU A 136 -14.31 -28.66 6.60
C LEU A 136 -15.60 -28.90 5.80
N THR A 137 -16.70 -28.31 6.26
CA THR A 137 -17.99 -28.35 5.58
C THR A 137 -18.15 -27.10 4.72
N ILE A 138 -17.85 -27.21 3.43
CA ILE A 138 -17.90 -26.08 2.48
C ILE A 138 -19.34 -25.79 2.04
N ALA A 139 -20.28 -26.71 2.27
CA ALA A 139 -21.69 -26.58 1.89
C ALA A 139 -22.34 -25.29 2.44
N ASP A 140 -21.91 -24.82 3.61
CA ASP A 140 -22.46 -23.61 4.25
C ASP A 140 -21.63 -22.35 3.97
N LEU A 141 -20.50 -22.47 3.27
CA LEU A 141 -19.60 -21.35 3.02
C LEU A 141 -20.09 -20.52 1.83
N ASP A 142 -20.80 -19.44 2.12
CA ASP A 142 -21.20 -18.48 1.09
C ASP A 142 -20.04 -17.55 0.65
N ALA A 143 -20.30 -16.75 -0.39
CA ALA A 143 -19.33 -15.78 -0.88
C ALA A 143 -18.93 -14.72 0.17
N ARG A 144 -19.79 -14.47 1.18
CA ARG A 144 -19.51 -13.52 2.28
C ARG A 144 -18.50 -14.12 3.26
N GLY A 145 -18.67 -15.38 3.66
CA GLY A 145 -17.75 -16.14 4.48
C GLY A 145 -16.37 -16.23 3.84
N PHE A 146 -16.30 -16.57 2.55
CA PHE A 146 -15.02 -16.55 1.81
C PHE A 146 -14.34 -15.18 1.85
N ARG A 147 -15.09 -14.09 1.66
CA ARG A 147 -14.55 -12.72 1.73
C ARG A 147 -14.02 -12.39 3.14
N ALA A 148 -14.69 -12.86 4.19
CA ALA A 148 -14.26 -12.67 5.57
C ALA A 148 -12.96 -13.43 5.88
N ILE A 149 -12.88 -14.72 5.52
CA ILE A 149 -11.67 -15.55 5.70
C ILE A 149 -10.49 -14.95 4.93
N LYS A 150 -10.69 -14.56 3.68
CA LYS A 150 -9.67 -13.86 2.87
C LYS A 150 -9.19 -12.56 3.53
N LYS A 151 -10.11 -11.77 4.09
CA LYS A 151 -9.78 -10.53 4.79
C LYS A 151 -8.91 -10.81 6.02
N ASN A 152 -9.27 -11.80 6.82
CA ASN A 152 -8.52 -12.20 8.02
C ASN A 152 -7.13 -12.72 7.65
N PHE A 153 -7.03 -13.59 6.64
CA PHE A 153 -5.75 -14.08 6.11
C PHE A 153 -4.79 -12.95 5.73
N LEU A 154 -5.29 -11.95 4.99
CA LEU A 154 -4.48 -10.79 4.61
C LEU A 154 -4.08 -9.95 5.83
N HIS A 155 -4.99 -9.77 6.79
CA HIS A 155 -4.70 -9.04 8.03
C HIS A 155 -3.59 -9.71 8.85
N SER A 156 -3.69 -11.02 9.07
CA SER A 156 -2.66 -11.79 9.77
C SER A 156 -1.31 -11.78 9.05
N ASN A 157 -1.31 -11.75 7.71
CA ASN A 157 -0.07 -11.58 6.96
C ASN A 157 0.54 -10.19 7.13
N LEU A 158 -0.28 -9.13 7.14
CA LEU A 158 0.19 -7.78 7.41
C LEU A 158 0.80 -7.66 8.81
N GLU A 159 0.14 -8.21 9.84
CA GLU A 159 0.65 -8.25 11.21
C GLU A 159 2.02 -8.92 11.29
N LYS A 160 2.18 -10.09 10.65
CA LYS A 160 3.48 -10.78 10.55
C LYS A 160 4.54 -9.93 9.84
N GLN A 161 4.16 -9.19 8.81
CA GLN A 161 5.09 -8.28 8.11
C GLN A 161 5.49 -7.08 8.97
N ILE A 162 4.57 -6.55 9.77
CA ILE A 162 4.80 -5.45 10.72
C ILE A 162 5.70 -5.90 11.88
N GLN A 163 5.55 -7.13 12.36
CA GLN A 163 6.40 -7.71 13.41
C GLN A 163 7.77 -8.20 12.89
N GLY A 164 7.92 -8.36 11.57
CA GLY A 164 9.15 -8.84 10.96
C GLY A 164 10.33 -7.88 11.08
N LYS A 165 11.55 -8.39 10.82
CA LYS A 165 12.76 -7.56 10.72
C LYS A 165 12.61 -6.52 9.60
N ASN A 166 13.16 -5.31 9.80
CA ASN A 166 13.15 -4.20 8.84
C ASN A 166 11.73 -3.68 8.47
N SER A 167 10.79 -3.75 9.41
CA SER A 167 9.39 -3.31 9.21
C SER A 167 9.12 -1.87 9.66
N LYS A 168 10.10 -1.15 10.21
CA LYS A 168 9.89 0.17 10.87
C LYS A 168 9.05 1.18 10.07
N LEU A 169 9.23 1.22 8.75
CA LEU A 169 8.43 2.09 7.87
C LEU A 169 6.99 1.60 7.70
N LEU A 170 6.82 0.28 7.56
CA LEU A 170 5.50 -0.34 7.45
C LEU A 170 4.74 -0.26 8.78
N SER A 171 5.41 -0.43 9.92
CA SER A 171 4.81 -0.29 11.25
C SER A 171 4.39 1.16 11.57
N SER A 172 4.98 2.15 10.89
CA SER A 172 4.56 3.55 10.96
C SER A 172 3.34 3.85 10.07
N CYS A 173 2.94 2.94 9.18
CA CYS A 173 1.74 3.05 8.35
C CYS A 173 0.49 2.55 9.11
N ARG A 174 -0.66 2.53 8.43
CA ARG A 174 -1.92 2.08 9.05
C ARG A 174 -1.85 0.59 9.36
N PRO A 175 -2.40 0.14 10.49
CA PRO A 175 -2.48 -1.29 10.79
C PRO A 175 -3.53 -2.01 9.93
N THR A 176 -4.34 -1.29 9.15
CA THR A 176 -5.43 -1.83 8.34
C THR A 176 -5.12 -1.83 6.85
N ILE A 177 -5.60 -2.85 6.14
CA ILE A 177 -5.47 -2.95 4.66
C ILE A 177 -6.54 -2.10 3.98
N THR A 178 -6.23 -0.83 3.78
CA THR A 178 -7.07 0.16 3.10
C THR A 178 -6.24 0.98 2.12
N LEU A 179 -6.89 1.56 1.11
CA LEU A 179 -6.20 2.53 0.26
C LEU A 179 -5.80 3.74 1.11
N ASP A 180 -4.51 4.09 1.14
CA ASP A 180 -4.05 5.19 1.98
C ASP A 180 -4.61 6.52 1.48
N PRO A 181 -5.23 7.33 2.35
CA PRO A 181 -5.82 8.61 1.98
C PRO A 181 -4.90 9.59 1.28
N VAL A 182 -3.58 9.53 1.53
CA VAL A 182 -2.59 10.37 0.85
C VAL A 182 -2.64 10.20 -0.68
N LEU A 183 -3.06 9.03 -1.18
CA LEU A 183 -3.13 8.75 -2.61
C LEU A 183 -4.33 9.39 -3.31
N TRP A 184 -5.42 9.71 -2.60
CA TRP A 184 -6.68 10.14 -3.22
C TRP A 184 -7.28 11.42 -2.65
N LEU A 185 -6.94 11.82 -1.42
CA LEU A 185 -7.42 13.08 -0.84
C LEU A 185 -6.96 14.28 -1.68
N PRO A 186 -7.80 15.34 -1.76
CA PRO A 186 -7.47 16.54 -2.51
C PRO A 186 -6.31 17.29 -1.85
N MET A 187 -5.23 17.45 -2.59
CA MET A 187 -4.02 18.19 -2.23
C MET A 187 -3.22 18.46 -3.50
N THR A 188 -2.33 19.44 -3.44
CA THR A 188 -1.42 19.77 -4.55
C THR A 188 -0.48 18.59 -4.87
N HIS A 189 0.16 18.64 -6.04
CA HIS A 189 1.11 17.60 -6.42
C HIS A 189 2.31 17.58 -5.46
N GLU A 190 2.76 18.75 -5.03
CA GLU A 190 3.89 18.97 -4.13
C GLU A 190 3.60 18.46 -2.72
N GLU A 191 2.42 18.76 -2.17
CA GLU A 191 1.99 18.25 -0.86
C GLU A 191 1.90 16.72 -0.85
N ARG A 192 1.32 16.14 -1.91
CA ARG A 192 1.23 14.69 -2.04
C ARG A 192 2.60 14.06 -2.14
N SER A 193 3.50 14.65 -2.93
CA SER A 193 4.90 14.21 -3.04
C SER A 193 5.59 14.21 -1.68
N ARG A 194 5.46 15.29 -0.90
CA ARG A 194 6.00 15.37 0.48
C ARG A 194 5.43 14.30 1.41
N CYS A 195 4.11 14.09 1.40
CA CYS A 195 3.48 13.08 2.23
C CYS A 195 3.93 11.66 1.85
N LEU A 196 4.03 11.37 0.55
CA LEU A 196 4.50 10.06 0.06
C LEU A 196 5.96 9.84 0.38
N ARG A 197 6.82 10.84 0.16
CA ARG A 197 8.23 10.80 0.55
C ARG A 197 8.38 10.58 2.05
N TRP A 198 7.59 11.31 2.86
CA TRP A 198 7.52 11.07 4.29
C TRP A 198 7.15 9.63 4.55
N ARG A 199 6.04 9.07 4.05
CA ARG A 199 5.65 7.64 4.25
C ARG A 199 6.76 6.64 3.87
N LEU A 200 7.41 6.88 2.74
CA LEU A 200 8.44 5.99 2.19
C LEU A 200 9.80 6.12 2.89
N GLY A 201 9.96 7.12 3.77
CA GLY A 201 11.23 7.35 4.46
C GLY A 201 12.26 8.07 3.62
N TRP A 202 11.82 8.71 2.55
CA TRP A 202 12.67 9.45 1.62
C TRP A 202 12.79 10.89 2.12
N LEU A 203 13.96 11.21 2.67
CA LEU A 203 14.30 12.58 3.01
C LEU A 203 14.82 13.32 1.77
N PRO A 204 14.65 14.65 1.71
CA PRO A 204 15.20 15.44 0.61
C PRO A 204 16.73 15.32 0.57
N GLY A 205 17.32 15.39 -0.63
CA GLY A 205 18.77 15.30 -0.82
C GLY A 205 19.35 13.90 -0.97
N GLY A 206 18.56 12.83 -0.77
CA GLY A 206 18.89 11.44 -1.11
C GLY A 206 19.86 10.73 -0.16
N ALA A 207 21.04 11.31 0.06
CA ALA A 207 22.03 10.85 1.02
C ALA A 207 21.87 11.60 2.36
N PRO A 208 22.24 11.00 3.51
CA PRO A 208 22.32 11.72 4.78
C PRO A 208 23.26 12.91 4.65
N LYS A 209 22.72 14.12 4.75
CA LYS A 209 23.48 15.37 4.75
C LYS A 209 23.42 15.99 6.15
N PRO A 210 24.44 16.76 6.55
CA PRO A 210 24.37 17.54 7.78
C PRO A 210 23.16 18.50 7.73
N CYS A 211 22.48 18.66 8.86
CA CYS A 211 21.38 19.60 8.95
C CYS A 211 21.94 21.04 8.92
N PRO A 212 21.40 21.96 8.10
CA PRO A 212 21.89 23.34 8.09
C PRO A 212 21.74 24.07 9.43
N ARG A 213 20.74 23.68 10.24
CA ARG A 213 20.55 24.23 11.60
C ARG A 213 21.45 23.58 12.65
N HIS A 214 21.90 22.36 12.39
CA HIS A 214 22.70 21.57 13.32
C HIS A 214 23.79 20.82 12.53
N PRO A 215 24.90 21.50 12.16
CA PRO A 215 25.91 20.93 11.27
C PRO A 215 26.52 19.61 11.76
N ASN A 216 26.56 19.41 13.08
CA ASN A 216 27.09 18.20 13.72
C ASN A 216 26.15 16.98 13.64
N ASN A 217 24.93 17.16 13.15
CA ASN A 217 23.91 16.10 13.08
C ASN A 217 23.46 15.86 11.64
N ASN A 218 23.50 14.61 11.20
CA ASN A 218 22.92 14.21 9.92
C ASN A 218 21.39 14.28 9.97
N LEU A 219 20.79 14.80 8.89
CA LEU A 219 19.34 14.86 8.72
C LEU A 219 18.77 13.44 8.62
N SER A 220 18.18 12.99 9.72
CA SER A 220 17.37 11.78 9.82
C SER A 220 15.92 12.15 10.11
N ARG A 221 14.96 11.22 9.97
CA ARG A 221 13.56 11.48 10.37
C ARG A 221 13.45 11.89 11.83
N ARG A 222 14.20 11.23 12.72
CA ARG A 222 14.20 11.53 14.15
C ARG A 222 14.72 12.94 14.40
N HIS A 223 15.81 13.31 13.73
CA HIS A 223 16.36 14.65 13.79
C HIS A 223 15.39 15.69 13.21
N ALA A 224 14.74 15.41 12.08
CA ALA A 224 13.75 16.32 11.49
C ALA A 224 12.60 16.62 12.47
N ILE A 225 12.13 15.61 13.22
CA ILE A 225 11.05 15.77 14.21
C ILE A 225 11.46 16.76 15.30
N SER A 226 12.66 16.61 15.88
CA SER A 226 13.16 17.52 16.91
C SER A 226 13.56 18.88 16.36
N CYS A 227 14.30 18.92 15.26
CA CYS A 227 14.79 20.14 14.60
C CYS A 227 13.66 21.09 14.16
N LEU A 228 12.51 20.53 13.74
CA LEU A 228 11.34 21.31 13.32
C LEU A 228 10.31 21.51 14.44
N ASN A 229 10.62 21.14 15.70
CA ASN A 229 9.72 21.21 16.85
C ASN A 229 8.34 20.59 16.56
N THR A 230 8.34 19.44 15.89
CA THR A 230 7.16 18.84 15.28
C THR A 230 6.08 18.51 16.32
N HIS A 231 6.47 18.01 17.50
CA HIS A 231 5.54 17.72 18.61
C HIS A 231 4.78 18.95 19.08
N ARG A 232 5.50 20.05 19.37
CA ARG A 232 4.92 21.30 19.83
C ARG A 232 3.98 21.90 18.78
N ARG A 233 4.41 21.92 17.51
CA ARG A 233 3.61 22.49 16.40
C ARG A 233 2.33 21.70 16.16
N LEU A 234 2.36 20.38 16.29
CA LEU A 234 1.19 19.52 16.09
C LEU A 234 0.37 19.30 17.36
N CYS A 235 0.77 19.87 18.51
CA CYS A 235 0.18 19.63 19.83
C CYS A 235 0.10 18.13 20.16
N MET A 236 1.20 17.40 19.94
CA MET A 236 1.30 15.95 20.12
C MET A 236 2.30 15.60 21.23
N PRO A 237 1.99 14.59 22.08
CA PRO A 237 2.90 14.18 23.16
C PRO A 237 4.21 13.60 22.61
N GLU A 238 5.30 13.78 23.35
CA GLU A 238 6.63 13.26 23.00
C GLU A 238 6.72 11.73 23.01
N THR A 239 5.77 11.06 23.66
CA THR A 239 5.64 9.60 23.66
C THR A 239 5.39 9.02 22.26
N ILE A 240 4.84 9.81 21.32
CA ILE A 240 4.58 9.38 19.95
C ILE A 240 5.81 9.63 19.09
N ALA A 241 6.66 8.61 18.89
CA ALA A 241 7.95 8.75 18.22
C ALA A 241 7.92 9.37 16.79
N ASP A 242 6.83 9.24 16.05
CA ASP A 242 6.63 9.85 14.73
C ASP A 242 5.23 10.49 14.65
N PRO A 243 5.08 11.75 15.09
CA PRO A 243 3.77 12.42 15.15
C PRO A 243 3.16 12.67 13.77
N ILE A 244 3.98 12.85 12.72
CA ILE A 244 3.49 13.04 11.35
C ILE A 244 2.87 11.74 10.85
N SER A 245 3.60 10.62 10.94
CA SER A 245 3.07 9.32 10.50
C SER A 245 1.82 8.91 11.28
N PHE A 246 1.80 9.18 12.58
CA PHE A 246 0.62 8.97 13.43
C PHE A 246 -0.60 9.75 12.91
N LEU A 247 -0.46 11.06 12.67
CA LEU A 247 -1.56 11.86 12.16
C LEU A 247 -1.98 11.42 10.75
N LEU A 248 -1.05 11.10 9.85
CA LEU A 248 -1.40 10.56 8.53
C LEU A 248 -2.22 9.27 8.60
N ASN A 249 -2.01 8.44 9.64
CA ASN A 249 -2.84 7.26 9.92
C ASN A 249 -4.26 7.60 10.43
N MET A 250 -4.50 8.85 10.82
CA MET A 250 -5.81 9.34 11.26
C MET A 250 -6.57 10.07 10.15
N LEU A 251 -5.98 10.26 8.97
CA LEU A 251 -6.67 10.88 7.83
C LEU A 251 -7.98 10.15 7.50
N PRO A 252 -9.02 10.85 7.02
CA PRO A 252 -10.28 10.21 6.65
C PRO A 252 -10.10 9.15 5.58
N THR A 253 -10.67 7.96 5.80
CA THR A 253 -10.65 6.85 4.84
C THR A 253 -11.93 6.77 3.99
N ARG A 254 -12.92 7.60 4.31
CA ARG A 254 -14.21 7.68 3.63
C ARG A 254 -14.41 9.10 3.10
N ALA A 255 -15.24 9.22 2.07
CA ALA A 255 -15.58 10.50 1.49
C ALA A 255 -16.40 11.36 2.47
N PHE A 256 -17.22 10.76 3.31
CA PHE A 256 -17.97 11.46 4.35
C PHE A 256 -17.18 11.51 5.67
N VAL A 257 -17.15 12.68 6.28
CA VAL A 257 -16.41 12.97 7.53
C VAL A 257 -17.34 13.72 8.47
N SER A 258 -17.37 13.38 9.75
CA SER A 258 -18.14 14.17 10.72
C SER A 258 -17.54 15.57 10.88
N SER A 259 -18.37 16.56 11.17
CA SER A 259 -17.94 17.97 11.31
C SER A 259 -16.85 18.13 12.38
N SER A 260 -16.89 17.35 13.46
CA SER A 260 -15.84 17.33 14.50
C SER A 260 -14.46 16.89 13.97
N ILE A 261 -14.43 15.87 13.11
CA ILE A 261 -13.20 15.37 12.49
C ILE A 261 -12.72 16.37 11.43
N ALA A 262 -13.63 16.94 10.64
CA ALA A 262 -13.32 17.95 9.64
C ALA A 262 -12.70 19.22 10.27
N LEU A 263 -13.26 19.70 11.39
CA LEU A 263 -12.73 20.83 12.14
C LEU A 263 -11.32 20.54 12.67
N SER A 264 -11.10 19.37 13.28
CA SER A 264 -9.77 18.97 13.77
C SER A 264 -8.71 18.97 12.67
N TRP A 265 -9.06 18.48 11.48
CA TRP A 265 -8.16 18.46 10.33
C TRP A 265 -7.92 19.82 9.70
N THR A 266 -8.87 20.75 9.80
CA THR A 266 -8.71 22.13 9.32
C THR A 266 -7.53 22.84 9.99
N TRP A 267 -7.28 22.53 11.28
CA TRP A 267 -6.14 23.08 12.02
C TRP A 267 -4.85 22.28 11.83
N ARG A 268 -4.93 20.94 11.85
CA ARG A 268 -3.74 20.08 11.84
C ARG A 268 -3.10 19.96 10.46
N TRP A 269 -3.90 19.95 9.39
CA TRP A 269 -3.38 19.69 8.05
C TRP A 269 -2.42 20.77 7.52
N PRO A 270 -2.72 22.09 7.62
CA PRO A 270 -1.78 23.13 7.22
C PRO A 270 -0.43 23.05 7.94
N VAL A 271 -0.45 22.68 9.23
CA VAL A 271 0.77 22.53 10.03
C VAL A 271 1.61 21.36 9.52
N ILE A 272 1.00 20.21 9.22
CA ILE A 272 1.72 19.07 8.61
C ILE A 272 2.34 19.48 7.27
N CYS A 273 1.56 20.13 6.40
CA CYS A 273 2.03 20.61 5.10
C CYS A 273 3.19 21.61 5.23
N SER A 274 3.11 22.52 6.20
CA SER A 274 4.16 23.50 6.52
C SER A 274 5.43 22.84 7.03
N ILE A 275 5.35 21.90 7.98
CA ILE A 275 6.50 21.15 8.51
C ILE A 275 7.21 20.39 7.38
N LEU A 276 6.45 19.68 6.54
CA LEU A 276 7.03 18.93 5.43
C LEU A 276 7.61 19.83 4.34
N HIS A 277 7.04 21.02 4.14
CA HIS A 277 7.59 22.01 3.22
C HIS A 277 8.90 22.59 3.75
N GLU A 278 8.95 22.96 5.03
CA GLU A 278 10.17 23.45 5.69
C GLU A 278 11.28 22.38 5.69
N LEU A 279 10.92 21.10 5.87
CA LEU A 279 11.86 20.00 5.72
C LEU A 279 12.50 19.95 4.33
N ASP A 280 11.75 20.23 3.27
CA ASP A 280 12.31 20.36 1.92
C ASP A 280 13.26 21.58 1.87
N GLN A 281 12.83 22.75 2.37
CA GLN A 281 13.65 23.97 2.36
C GLN A 281 15.00 23.77 3.05
N LEU A 282 15.06 23.00 4.14
CA LEU A 282 16.30 22.66 4.84
C LEU A 282 17.34 21.94 3.99
N GLN A 283 17.04 21.52 2.77
CA GLN A 283 17.97 20.79 1.90
C GLN A 283 18.16 21.47 0.55
N HIS A 284 17.49 22.59 0.30
CA HIS A 284 17.59 23.36 -0.93
C HIS A 284 18.21 24.72 -0.64
N TYR A 285 19.26 25.08 -1.38
CA TYR A 285 19.88 26.41 -1.29
C TYR A 285 18.96 27.51 -1.84
N THR A 286 17.99 27.14 -2.68
CA THR A 286 16.99 28.04 -3.24
C THR A 286 15.66 27.90 -2.50
N THR A 287 15.02 29.04 -2.21
CA THR A 287 13.69 29.07 -1.61
C THR A 287 12.69 28.39 -2.55
N ILE A 288 12.07 27.31 -2.09
CA ILE A 288 10.97 26.67 -2.83
C ILE A 288 9.74 27.57 -2.68
N PRO A 289 9.20 28.17 -3.74
CA PRO A 289 8.05 29.06 -3.62
C PRO A 289 6.80 28.28 -3.20
N CYS A 290 6.02 28.87 -2.29
CA CYS A 290 4.71 28.37 -1.91
C CYS A 290 3.65 29.03 -2.80
N LYS A 291 3.17 28.31 -3.82
CA LYS A 291 2.21 28.86 -4.81
C LYS A 291 0.80 29.05 -4.24
N THR A 292 0.46 28.30 -3.19
CA THR A 292 -0.86 28.30 -2.54
C THR A 292 -0.69 28.09 -1.04
N PRO A 293 -1.55 28.68 -0.19
CA PRO A 293 -1.60 28.35 1.24
C PRO A 293 -1.57 26.85 1.51
N HIS A 294 -0.80 26.45 2.52
CA HIS A 294 -0.61 25.05 2.88
C HIS A 294 -1.92 24.36 3.22
N GLY A 295 -2.20 23.25 2.53
CA GLY A 295 -3.33 22.38 2.79
C GLY A 295 -4.68 22.88 2.28
N GLN A 296 -4.71 23.99 1.54
CA GLN A 296 -5.95 24.67 1.12
C GLN A 296 -6.95 23.73 0.44
N LYS A 297 -6.50 22.91 -0.53
CA LYS A 297 -7.37 21.99 -1.27
C LYS A 297 -8.09 20.97 -0.36
N LEU A 298 -7.41 20.48 0.69
CA LEU A 298 -8.04 19.55 1.63
C LEU A 298 -9.02 20.28 2.52
N ILE A 299 -8.69 21.49 2.97
CA ILE A 299 -9.57 22.31 3.81
C ILE A 299 -10.86 22.64 3.05
N GLU A 300 -10.76 23.10 1.80
CA GLU A 300 -11.92 23.41 0.96
C GLU A 300 -12.84 22.20 0.78
N TRP A 301 -12.25 21.01 0.62
CA TRP A 301 -13.00 19.76 0.58
C TRP A 301 -13.66 19.42 1.91
N LEU A 302 -12.94 19.59 3.04
CA LEU A 302 -13.48 19.32 4.38
C LEU A 302 -14.64 20.26 4.75
N ARG A 303 -14.61 21.51 4.28
CA ARG A 303 -15.69 22.49 4.50
C ARG A 303 -17.03 22.07 3.91
N GLN A 304 -17.04 21.14 2.95
CA GLN A 304 -18.28 20.60 2.38
C GLN A 304 -19.07 19.71 3.36
N PHE A 305 -18.45 19.35 4.50
CA PHE A 305 -19.05 18.47 5.53
C PHE A 305 -19.28 19.19 6.87
N ASN A 306 -19.06 20.50 6.91
CA ASN A 306 -19.36 21.35 8.06
C ASN A 306 -20.75 21.96 7.93
#